data_AF-A0AB36GWH3-F1
#
_entry.id   AF-A0AB36GWH3-F1
#
_cell.length_a   1.000
_cell.length_b   1.000
_cell.length_c   1.000
_cell.angle_alpha   90.00
_cell.angle_beta   90.00
_cell.angle_gamma   90.00
#
_symmetry.space_group_name_H-M   'P 1'
#
loop_
_entity.id
_entity.type
_entity.pdbx_description
1 polymer ?
#
loop_
_entity_poly.entity_id
_entity_poly.type
_entity_poly.pdbx_seq_one_letter_code
_entity_poly.pdbx_strand_id
1 'polypeptide(L)'
;MQVELTRFRVRKGQEERAVEWMHFLRQNMDAVEQTLAPEKMYVETIFSEVRDGHMYLYWYSVQGQGAQPVEESEHRVDKEHLRFWREVIDPTFPGEYLTMEVLMTLPDVRKVASG
;
A
#
# COMPACT_ATOMS: atom_id res chain seq x y z
N MET A 1 7.38 12.75 -8.39
CA MET A 1 7.56 12.04 -7.11
C MET A 1 6.56 12.54 -6.08
N GLN A 2 5.69 11.65 -5.62
CA GLN A 2 4.79 11.83 -4.49
C GLN A 2 5.18 10.78 -3.43
N VAL A 3 5.31 11.20 -2.18
CA VAL A 3 5.66 10.31 -1.06
C VAL A 3 4.58 10.43 -0.01
N GLU A 4 3.99 9.30 0.37
CA GLU A 4 2.85 9.26 1.26
C GLU A 4 2.98 8.16 2.30
N LEU A 5 2.34 8.40 3.44
CA LEU A 5 2.12 7.40 4.47
C LEU A 5 0.66 7.49 4.92
N THR A 6 -0.11 6.44 4.66
CA THR A 6 -1.54 6.40 5.00
C THR A 6 -1.82 5.27 5.97
N ARG A 7 -2.50 5.59 7.07
CA ARG A 7 -2.91 4.64 8.09
C ARG A 7 -4.35 4.17 7.84
N PHE A 8 -4.55 2.86 7.88
CA PHE A 8 -5.86 2.21 7.81
C PHE A 8 -6.08 1.33 9.02
N ARG A 9 -7.30 1.37 9.58
CA ARG A 9 -7.69 0.48 10.67
C ARG A 9 -8.16 -0.86 10.09
N VAL A 10 -7.67 -1.95 10.65
CA VAL A 10 -8.19 -3.30 10.37
C VAL A 10 -9.51 -3.49 11.13
N ARG A 11 -10.50 -4.07 10.46
CA ARG A 11 -11.77 -4.46 11.09
C ARG A 11 -11.47 -5.42 12.24
N LYS A 12 -12.14 -5.18 13.37
CA LYS A 12 -12.03 -6.05 14.54
C LYS A 12 -12.43 -7.49 14.17
N GLY A 13 -11.57 -8.45 14.48
CA GLY A 13 -11.75 -9.87 14.14
C GLY A 13 -11.18 -10.27 12.78
N GLN A 14 -10.68 -9.34 11.98
CA GLN A 14 -10.07 -9.61 10.66
C GLN A 14 -8.53 -9.57 10.71
N GLU A 15 -7.93 -9.58 11.90
CA GLU A 15 -6.48 -9.49 12.08
C GLU A 15 -5.75 -10.68 11.45
N GLU A 16 -6.27 -11.90 11.61
CA GLU A 16 -5.71 -13.10 10.95
C GLU A 16 -5.80 -12.99 9.43
N ARG A 17 -6.92 -12.46 8.92
CA ARG A 17 -7.11 -12.23 7.49
C ARG A 17 -6.17 -11.17 6.94
N ALA A 18 -5.84 -10.14 7.74
CA ALA A 18 -4.81 -9.16 7.40
C ALA A 18 -3.43 -9.81 7.28
N VAL A 19 -3.10 -10.74 8.17
CA VAL A 19 -1.84 -11.50 8.12
C VAL A 19 -1.79 -12.39 6.87
N GLU A 20 -2.89 -13.08 6.55
CA GLU A 20 -3.02 -13.87 5.31
C GLU A 20 -2.82 -13.02 4.06
N TRP A 21 -3.40 -11.81 4.02
CA TRP A 21 -3.21 -10.88 2.92
C TRP A 21 -1.74 -10.52 2.71
N MET A 22 -1.03 -10.15 3.78
CA MET A 22 0.40 -9.83 3.68
C MET A 22 1.23 -11.05 3.25
N HIS A 23 0.83 -12.26 3.66
CA HIS A 23 1.46 -13.50 3.21
C HIS A 23 1.22 -13.75 1.72
N PHE A 24 -0.02 -13.56 1.25
CA PHE A 24 -0.39 -13.66 -0.16
C PHE A 24 0.47 -12.73 -1.03
N LEU A 25 0.63 -11.46 -0.66
CA LEU A 25 1.46 -10.51 -1.43
C LEU A 25 2.91 -10.97 -1.49
N ARG A 26 3.51 -11.34 -0.35
CA ARG A 26 4.89 -11.86 -0.30
C ARG A 26 5.11 -13.11 -1.15
N GLN A 27 4.10 -13.97 -1.28
CA GLN A 27 4.18 -15.18 -2.11
C GLN A 27 3.99 -14.91 -3.60
N ASN A 28 3.50 -13.73 -3.98
CA ASN A 28 3.18 -13.37 -5.36
C ASN A 28 3.97 -12.12 -5.81
N MET A 29 5.16 -11.88 -5.25
CA MET A 29 5.96 -10.67 -5.53
C MET A 29 6.27 -10.49 -7.02
N ASP A 30 6.59 -11.55 -7.74
CA ASP A 30 6.83 -11.46 -9.20
C ASP A 30 5.61 -10.90 -9.96
N ALA A 31 4.39 -11.19 -9.48
CA ALA A 31 3.17 -10.66 -10.07
C ALA A 31 2.88 -9.23 -9.58
N VAL A 32 3.18 -8.90 -8.32
CA VAL A 32 3.08 -7.54 -7.78
C VAL A 32 4.02 -6.60 -8.53
N GLU A 33 5.27 -6.99 -8.77
CA GLU A 33 6.24 -6.16 -9.50
C GLU A 33 5.76 -5.80 -10.93
N GLN A 34 5.00 -6.69 -11.57
CA GLN A 34 4.42 -6.42 -12.88
C GLN A 34 3.33 -5.35 -12.87
N THR A 35 2.67 -5.13 -11.73
CA THR A 35 1.57 -4.15 -11.60
C THR A 35 2.11 -2.79 -11.14
N LEU A 36 3.17 -2.78 -10.34
CA LEU A 36 3.81 -1.54 -9.85
C LEU A 36 4.36 -0.64 -10.97
N ALA A 37 4.97 -1.21 -12.02
CA ALA A 37 5.61 -0.42 -13.07
C ALA A 37 4.59 0.38 -13.91
N PRO A 38 3.48 -0.21 -14.41
CA PRO A 38 2.37 0.51 -15.03
C PRO A 38 1.76 1.59 -14.13
N GLU A 39 1.66 1.33 -12.82
CA GLU A 39 1.14 2.26 -11.82
C GLU A 39 2.13 3.39 -11.49
N LYS A 40 3.35 3.36 -12.05
CA LYS A 40 4.45 4.26 -11.66
C LYS A 40 4.71 4.27 -10.15
N MET A 41 4.46 3.14 -9.50
CA MET A 41 4.70 2.90 -8.09
C MET A 41 6.14 2.40 -7.93
N TYR A 42 7.05 3.27 -7.49
CA TYR A 42 8.47 2.91 -7.34
C TYR A 42 8.73 2.14 -6.04
N VAL A 43 7.99 2.47 -4.99
CA VAL A 43 8.04 1.79 -3.71
C VAL A 43 6.60 1.72 -3.20
N GLU A 44 6.16 0.53 -2.83
CA GLU A 44 5.04 0.35 -1.93
C GLU A 44 5.52 -0.51 -0.75
N THR A 45 5.19 -0.12 0.47
CA THR A 45 5.52 -0.87 1.66
C THR A 45 4.38 -0.80 2.65
N ILE A 46 3.97 -1.97 3.15
CA ILE A 46 2.88 -2.09 4.11
C ILE A 46 3.47 -2.47 5.46
N PHE A 47 3.31 -1.60 6.45
CA PHE A 47 3.67 -1.88 7.84
C PHE A 47 2.43 -2.24 8.66
N SER A 48 2.59 -3.00 9.74
CA SER A 48 1.53 -3.24 10.71
C SER A 48 1.90 -2.76 12.10
N GLU A 49 0.90 -2.31 12.86
CA GLU A 49 1.01 -1.93 14.27
C GLU A 49 -0.22 -2.46 15.02
N VAL A 50 -0.05 -2.85 16.28
CA VAL A 50 -1.18 -3.05 17.20
C VAL A 50 -1.13 -1.97 18.25
N ARG A 51 -2.19 -1.17 18.32
CA ARG A 51 -2.29 -0.03 19.24
C ARG A 51 -3.72 0.10 19.76
N ASP A 52 -3.85 0.31 21.07
CA ASP A 52 -5.14 0.52 21.75
C ASP A 52 -6.19 -0.56 21.44
N GLY A 53 -5.73 -1.82 21.31
CA GLY A 53 -6.59 -2.98 21.01
C GLY A 53 -7.04 -3.11 19.55
N HIS A 54 -6.48 -2.30 18.65
CA HIS A 54 -6.74 -2.36 17.20
C HIS A 54 -5.47 -2.63 16.42
N MET A 55 -5.59 -3.42 15.36
CA MET A 55 -4.55 -3.55 14.34
C MET A 55 -4.70 -2.43 13.31
N TYR A 56 -3.57 -1.84 12.92
CA TYR A 56 -3.46 -0.86 11.85
C TYR A 56 -2.50 -1.36 10.80
N LEU A 57 -2.80 -1.04 9.55
CA LEU A 57 -1.88 -1.18 8.42
C LEU A 57 -1.52 0.20 7.89
N TYR A 58 -0.26 0.38 7.54
CA TYR A 58 0.28 1.64 7.04
C TYR A 58 0.85 1.43 5.65
N TRP A 59 0.30 2.13 4.66
CA TRP A 59 0.84 2.17 3.30
C TRP A 59 1.82 3.32 3.19
N TYR A 60 3.10 2.98 3.07
CA TYR A 60 4.13 3.89 2.60
C TYR A 60 4.29 3.72 1.10
N SER A 61 4.27 4.82 0.34
CA SER A 61 4.49 4.76 -1.09
C SER A 61 5.39 5.88 -1.61
N VAL A 62 6.08 5.59 -2.71
CA VAL A 62 6.83 6.55 -3.53
C VAL A 62 6.37 6.38 -4.98
N GLN A 63 5.71 7.40 -5.52
CA GLN A 63 5.00 7.33 -6.80
C GLN A 63 5.44 8.40 -7.79
N GLY A 64 5.33 8.08 -9.08
CA GLY A 64 5.44 9.04 -10.19
C GLY A 64 4.17 9.86 -10.37
N GLN A 65 4.10 10.68 -11.43
CA GLN A 65 2.85 11.37 -11.80
C GLN A 65 2.08 10.60 -12.87
N GLY A 66 0.74 10.64 -12.80
CA GLY A 66 -0.14 9.98 -13.78
C GLY A 66 -0.14 8.45 -13.62
N ALA A 67 -0.19 7.98 -12.38
CA ALA A 67 -0.38 6.57 -12.04
C ALA A 67 -1.75 6.08 -12.52
N GLN A 68 -1.79 4.86 -13.04
CA GLN A 68 -3.05 4.14 -13.23
C GLN A 68 -3.56 3.70 -11.84
N PRO A 69 -4.85 3.89 -11.50
CA PRO A 69 -5.42 3.35 -10.28
C PRO A 69 -5.42 1.82 -10.30
N VAL A 70 -5.11 1.19 -9.17
CA VAL A 70 -5.15 -0.28 -9.01
C VAL A 70 -6.54 -0.86 -9.31
N GLU A 71 -7.59 -0.06 -9.11
CA GLU A 71 -8.98 -0.42 -9.44
C GLU A 71 -9.23 -0.65 -10.93
N GLU A 72 -8.37 -0.10 -11.80
CA GLU A 72 -8.43 -0.27 -13.25
C GLU A 72 -7.57 -1.45 -13.73
N SER A 73 -6.89 -2.15 -12.81
CA SER A 73 -6.02 -3.28 -13.17
C SER A 73 -6.80 -4.56 -13.45
N GLU A 74 -6.45 -5.22 -14.55
CA GLU A 74 -6.97 -6.54 -14.91
C GLU A 74 -6.13 -7.68 -14.31
N HIS A 75 -5.00 -7.38 -13.67
CA HIS A 75 -4.14 -8.38 -13.06
C HIS A 75 -4.84 -9.09 -11.90
N ARG A 76 -4.69 -10.42 -11.89
CA ARG A 76 -5.30 -11.26 -10.84
C ARG A 76 -4.80 -10.86 -9.44
N VAL A 77 -3.53 -10.51 -9.28
CA VAL A 77 -2.96 -10.13 -7.98
C VAL A 77 -3.64 -8.88 -7.42
N ASP A 78 -3.95 -7.89 -8.26
CA ASP A 78 -4.62 -6.66 -7.85
C ASP A 78 -6.09 -6.89 -7.50
N LYS A 79 -6.78 -7.75 -8.25
CA LYS A 79 -8.16 -8.17 -7.92
C LYS A 79 -8.23 -8.86 -6.56
N GLU A 80 -7.26 -9.72 -6.26
CA GLU A 80 -7.16 -10.39 -4.96
C GLU A 80 -6.76 -9.40 -3.85
N HIS A 81 -5.83 -8.49 -4.13
CA HIS A 81 -5.42 -7.42 -3.23
C HIS A 81 -6.62 -6.54 -2.83
N LEU A 82 -7.43 -6.12 -3.80
CA LEU A 82 -8.67 -5.36 -3.59
C LEU A 82 -9.75 -6.17 -2.85
N ARG A 83 -9.80 -7.50 -3.04
CA ARG A 83 -10.71 -8.34 -2.26
C ARG A 83 -10.29 -8.35 -0.79
N PHE A 84 -9.01 -8.61 -0.50
CA PHE A 84 -8.51 -8.55 0.87
C PHE A 84 -8.74 -7.17 1.48
N TRP A 85 -8.48 -6.09 0.75
CA TRP A 85 -8.78 -4.73 1.19
C TRP A 85 -10.22 -4.59 1.70
N ARG A 86 -11.20 -5.00 0.89
CA ARG A 86 -12.63 -4.90 1.24
C ARG A 86 -13.03 -5.76 2.44
N GLU A 87 -12.34 -6.88 2.65
CA GLU A 87 -12.57 -7.79 3.79
C GLU A 87 -11.92 -7.28 5.08
N VAL A 88 -10.74 -6.67 4.98
CA VAL A 88 -9.84 -6.38 6.11
C VAL A 88 -9.97 -4.93 6.58
N ILE A 89 -10.07 -3.97 5.68
CA ILE A 89 -10.06 -2.54 6.05
C ILE A 89 -11.43 -2.11 6.56
N ASP A 90 -11.44 -1.39 7.68
CA ASP A 90 -12.65 -0.82 8.28
C ASP A 90 -13.13 0.41 7.49
N PRO A 91 -14.27 0.32 6.78
CA PRO A 91 -14.74 1.42 5.93
C PRO A 91 -15.32 2.57 6.76
N THR A 92 -15.60 2.35 8.05
CA THR A 92 -16.11 3.39 8.96
C THR A 92 -15.00 4.26 9.52
N PHE A 93 -13.74 3.85 9.34
CA PHE A 93 -12.55 4.59 9.71
C PHE A 93 -11.80 4.96 8.44
N PRO A 94 -12.02 6.17 7.89
CA PRO A 94 -11.36 6.58 6.65
C PRO A 94 -9.84 6.54 6.83
N GLY A 95 -9.13 6.24 5.74
CA GLY A 95 -7.67 6.29 5.74
C GLY A 95 -7.16 7.66 6.17
N GLU A 96 -6.19 7.68 7.06
CA GLU A 96 -5.60 8.91 7.56
C GLU A 96 -4.22 9.12 6.93
N TYR A 97 -4.07 10.22 6.20
CA TYR A 97 -2.76 10.64 5.69
C TYR A 97 -1.95 11.23 6.83
N LEU A 98 -0.75 10.70 7.04
CA LEU A 98 0.19 11.26 7.99
C LEU A 98 0.96 12.42 7.36
N THR A 99 1.29 13.41 8.17
CA THR A 99 2.10 14.55 7.74
C THR A 99 3.54 14.10 7.51
N MET A 100 4.03 14.28 6.28
CA MET A 100 5.44 14.10 5.97
C MET A 100 6.23 15.31 6.45
N GLU A 101 6.93 15.18 7.57
CA GLU A 101 7.76 16.26 8.14
C GLU A 101 9.08 16.45 7.38
N VAL A 102 9.70 15.36 6.91
CA VAL A 102 10.98 15.41 6.20
C VAL A 102 11.13 14.23 5.25
N LEU A 103 11.68 14.50 4.06
CA LEU A 103 12.06 13.49 3.08
C LEU A 103 13.57 13.57 2.80
N MET A 104 14.32 12.58 3.28
CA MET A 104 15.77 12.49 3.07
C MET A 104 16.06 11.45 1.98
N THR A 105 16.60 11.90 0.84
CA THR A 105 16.86 11.03 -0.32
C THR A 105 18.17 11.42 -1.01
N LEU A 106 18.86 10.43 -1.58
CA LEU A 106 20.03 10.68 -2.44
C LEU A 106 19.59 11.33 -3.76
N PRO A 107 20.44 12.18 -4.38
CA PRO A 107 20.11 12.85 -5.64
C PRO A 107 19.67 11.90 -6.77
N ASP A 108 20.27 10.72 -6.87
CA ASP A 108 19.97 9.79 -7.96
C ASP A 108 18.60 9.10 -7.81
N VAL A 109 18.12 8.92 -6.57
CA VAL A 109 16.76 8.41 -6.31
C VAL A 109 15.72 9.43 -6.78
N ARG A 110 15.97 10.74 -6.59
CA ARG A 110 15.05 11.79 -7.05
C ARG A 110 14.89 11.81 -8.55
N LYS A 111 15.94 11.50 -9.32
CA LYS A 111 15.88 11.51 -10.79
C LYS A 111 14.96 10.41 -11.32
N VAL A 112 15.07 9.20 -10.75
CA VAL A 112 14.24 8.04 -11.14
C VAL A 112 12.76 8.28 -10.81
N ALA A 113 12.48 8.89 -9.65
CA ALA A 113 11.10 9.09 -9.19
C ALA A 113 10.41 10.37 -9.74
N SER A 114 11.15 11.22 -10.45
CA SER A 114 10.63 12.47 -11.03
C SER A 114 10.51 12.45 -12.55
N GLY A 115 11.05 11.43 -13.22
CA GLY A 115 10.88 11.17 -14.65
C GLY A 115 9.67 10.29 -14.91
#